data_AF-A0A166FLI6-F1
#
_entry.id   AF-A0A166FLI6-F1
#
_cell.length_a   1.000
_cell.length_b   1.000
_cell.length_c   1.000
_cell.angle_alpha   90.00
_cell.angle_beta   90.00
_cell.angle_gamma   90.00
#
_symmetry.space_group_name_H-M   'P 1'
#
loop_
_entity.id
_entity.type
_entity.pdbx_description
1 polymer ?
#
loop_
_entity_poly.entity_id
_entity_poly.type
_entity_poly.pdbx_seq_one_letter_code
_entity_poly.pdbx_strand_id
1 'polypeptide(L)'
;NIILFGESGAGKSSLVDMIAGMDCAKTSDGAVGCTFQSTSYDVDLPDHSLIIWDTAGLNEGQKGNINFTEAAGNIYKLTYQLDGVNLLVYCVRSRITNNMVQNYNMFRAFCDDEVPIVLVITAMENCPDGDVWWASNIHHFEKEGIEVVDHACVSTLKGYGEGKYEAWRAEVQDMIAKHYLRTPWVMAKESWFVWAVT
;
A
#
# COMPACT_ATOMS: atom_id res chain seq x y z
N ASN A 1 3.51 -6.82 10.91
CA ASN A 1 3.98 -6.16 9.69
C ASN A 1 2.83 -5.81 8.77
N ILE A 2 2.76 -4.55 8.38
CA ILE A 2 1.87 -4.04 7.33
C ILE A 2 2.75 -3.65 6.15
N ILE A 3 2.42 -4.08 4.94
CA ILE A 3 3.14 -3.66 3.74
C ILE A 3 2.31 -2.60 3.03
N LEU A 4 2.92 -1.44 2.81
CA LEU A 4 2.33 -0.34 2.05
C LEU A 4 2.91 -0.34 0.64
N PHE A 5 2.08 -0.65 -0.35
CA PHE A 5 2.50 -0.81 -1.74
C PHE A 5 1.64 0.03 -2.68
N GLY A 6 2.16 0.28 -3.89
CA GLY A 6 1.53 1.19 -4.85
C GLY A 6 2.53 1.84 -5.79
N GLU A 7 2.02 2.53 -6.81
CA GLU A 7 2.86 3.19 -7.81
C GLU A 7 3.76 4.27 -7.18
N SER A 8 4.82 4.64 -7.90
CA SER A 8 5.61 5.82 -7.54
C SER A 8 4.73 7.06 -7.64
N GLY A 9 4.86 7.98 -6.67
CA GLY A 9 4.00 9.17 -6.58
C GLY A 9 2.57 8.94 -6.08
N ALA A 10 2.21 7.72 -5.65
CA ALA A 10 0.89 7.44 -5.08
C ALA A 10 0.66 8.06 -3.67
N GLY A 11 1.72 8.60 -3.03
CA GLY A 11 1.62 9.21 -1.70
C GLY A 11 1.87 8.25 -0.52
N LYS A 12 2.55 7.13 -0.75
CA LYS A 12 2.84 6.11 0.28
C LYS A 12 3.58 6.66 1.49
N SER A 13 4.71 7.34 1.27
CA SER A 13 5.49 7.93 2.38
C SER A 13 4.68 8.98 3.14
N SER A 14 3.91 9.83 2.46
CA SER A 14 3.00 10.79 3.11
C SER A 14 1.86 10.12 3.89
N LEU A 15 1.43 8.93 3.45
CA LEU A 15 0.46 8.11 4.17
C LEU A 15 1.08 7.47 5.42
N VAL A 16 2.36 7.08 5.38
CA VAL A 16 3.09 6.67 6.58
C VAL A 16 3.14 7.80 7.60
N ASP A 17 3.52 9.02 7.18
CA ASP A 17 3.55 10.20 8.06
C ASP A 17 2.18 10.47 8.69
N MET A 18 1.11 10.34 7.91
CA MET A 18 -0.27 10.47 8.42
C MET A 18 -0.58 9.41 9.47
N ILE A 19 -0.33 8.13 9.17
CA ILE A 19 -0.65 7.03 10.10
C ILE A 19 0.17 7.18 11.40
N ALA A 20 1.45 7.55 11.29
CA ALA A 20 2.34 7.80 12.43
C ALA A 20 1.96 9.07 13.21
N GLY A 21 1.35 10.07 12.55
CA GLY A 21 1.09 11.38 13.13
C GLY A 21 2.33 12.25 13.32
N MET A 22 3.44 11.89 12.69
CA MET A 22 4.70 12.63 12.73
C MET A 22 5.42 12.49 11.40
N ASP A 23 6.23 13.50 11.05
CA ASP A 23 7.00 13.50 9.80
C ASP A 23 8.25 12.60 9.96
N CYS A 24 8.08 11.30 9.76
CA CYS A 24 9.11 10.27 9.93
C CYS A 24 9.56 9.66 8.59
N ALA A 25 8.70 9.68 7.57
CA ALA A 25 8.98 9.17 6.24
C ALA A 25 9.82 10.19 5.45
N LYS A 26 10.90 9.71 4.82
CA LYS A 26 11.69 10.55 3.93
C LYS A 26 11.01 10.54 2.58
N THR A 27 10.43 11.68 2.16
CA THR A 27 9.87 11.80 0.81
C THR A 27 10.98 11.57 -0.21
N SER A 28 10.84 10.51 -1.00
CA SER A 28 11.82 10.11 -2.00
C SER A 28 11.71 10.98 -3.26
N ASP A 29 11.97 12.28 -3.15
CA ASP A 29 11.93 13.21 -4.30
C ASP A 29 13.18 13.08 -5.22
N GLY A 30 14.00 12.04 -5.08
CA GLY A 30 15.28 11.95 -5.77
C GLY A 30 15.90 10.57 -5.96
N ALA A 31 15.12 9.47 -5.93
CA ALA A 31 15.69 8.15 -6.14
C ALA A 31 15.88 7.86 -7.64
N VAL A 32 17.07 8.19 -8.16
CA VAL A 32 17.57 7.66 -9.42
C VAL A 32 18.00 6.20 -9.21
N GLY A 33 17.25 5.26 -9.78
CA GLY A 33 17.77 3.98 -10.28
C GLY A 33 17.61 2.74 -9.39
N CYS A 34 16.82 1.79 -9.90
CA CYS A 34 17.03 0.32 -9.87
C CYS A 34 17.27 -0.39 -8.53
N THR A 35 16.59 -0.03 -7.44
CA THR A 35 16.44 -0.96 -6.30
C THR A 35 15.13 -0.69 -5.59
N PHE A 36 14.23 -1.67 -5.52
CA PHE A 36 13.08 -1.60 -4.62
C PHE A 36 13.60 -1.60 -3.17
N GLN A 37 13.72 -0.41 -2.58
CA GLN A 37 14.05 -0.24 -1.18
C GLN A 37 12.75 -0.20 -0.38
N SER A 38 12.62 -1.08 0.61
CA SER A 38 11.58 -0.98 1.62
C SER A 38 12.15 -0.35 2.88
N THR A 39 11.46 0.64 3.43
CA THR A 39 11.83 1.26 4.71
C THR A 39 10.78 0.89 5.76
N SER A 40 11.22 0.39 6.91
CA SER A 40 10.35 0.07 8.04
C SER A 40 10.16 1.27 8.94
N TYR A 41 8.93 1.46 9.42
CA TYR A 41 8.55 2.49 10.38
C TYR A 41 7.79 1.84 11.53
N ASP A 42 8.31 1.98 12.75
CA ASP A 42 7.57 1.65 13.96
C ASP A 42 6.50 2.72 14.20
N VAL A 43 5.24 2.29 14.29
CA VAL A 43 4.10 3.16 14.53
C VAL A 43 3.32 2.65 15.72
N ASP A 44 3.14 3.53 16.71
CA ASP A 44 2.29 3.29 17.87
C ASP A 44 0.87 3.77 17.58
N LEU A 45 -0.06 2.83 17.45
CA LEU A 45 -1.49 3.12 17.53
C LEU A 45 -1.95 3.06 18.99
N PRO A 46 -3.11 3.65 19.35
CA PRO A 46 -3.57 3.72 20.74
C PRO A 46 -3.57 2.37 21.49
N ASP A 47 -3.91 1.28 20.79
CA ASP A 47 -4.09 -0.05 21.39
C ASP A 47 -2.98 -1.05 21.02
N HIS A 48 -2.13 -0.75 20.04
CA HIS A 48 -1.06 -1.66 19.60
C HIS A 48 0.02 -0.95 18.78
N SER A 49 1.25 -1.47 18.85
CA SER A 49 2.33 -1.07 17.94
C SER A 49 2.33 -1.93 16.69
N LEU A 50 2.65 -1.32 15.55
CA LEU A 50 2.78 -2.00 14.27
C LEU A 50 4.02 -1.51 13.52
N ILE A 51 4.50 -2.32 12.58
CA ILE A 51 5.60 -1.97 11.69
C ILE A 51 5.04 -1.80 10.28
N ILE A 52 5.14 -0.60 9.73
CA ILE A 52 4.77 -0.30 8.33
C ILE A 52 6.02 -0.40 7.46
N TRP A 53 5.93 -1.17 6.39
CA TRP A 53 6.95 -1.30 5.37
C TRP A 53 6.55 -0.48 4.16
N ASP A 54 7.09 0.73 4.03
CA ASP A 54 6.92 1.58 2.83
C ASP A 54 7.81 1.02 1.72
N THR A 55 7.19 0.61 0.62
CA THR A 55 7.93 0.08 -0.53
C THR A 55 8.21 1.18 -1.55
N ALA A 56 9.42 1.25 -2.10
CA ALA A 56 9.67 2.02 -3.32
C ALA A 56 8.66 1.63 -4.42
N GLY A 57 8.26 2.56 -5.28
CA GLY A 57 7.23 2.27 -6.28
C GLY A 57 7.68 1.14 -7.21
N LEU A 58 6.83 0.13 -7.41
CA LEU A 58 7.10 -1.04 -8.29
C LEU A 58 7.43 -0.67 -9.74
N ASN A 59 7.25 0.59 -10.13
CA ASN A 59 7.35 1.11 -11.49
C ASN A 59 8.52 2.10 -11.71
N GLU A 60 9.54 2.10 -10.85
CA GLU A 60 10.71 3.01 -10.97
C GLU A 60 11.70 2.61 -12.10
N GLY A 61 11.24 1.89 -13.12
CA GLY A 61 12.00 1.59 -14.32
C GLY A 61 12.12 2.79 -15.27
N GLN A 62 13.25 2.92 -15.97
CA GLN A 62 13.64 4.10 -16.77
C GLN A 62 12.67 4.58 -17.88
N LYS A 63 11.56 3.89 -18.16
CA LYS A 63 10.57 4.31 -19.18
C LYS A 63 9.12 3.90 -18.85
N GLY A 64 8.78 3.76 -17.56
CA GLY A 64 7.41 3.37 -17.16
C GLY A 64 7.03 1.91 -17.49
N ASN A 65 8.00 1.10 -17.95
CA ASN A 65 7.87 -0.35 -18.01
C ASN A 65 8.35 -0.97 -16.70
N ILE A 66 7.50 -1.80 -16.11
CA ILE A 66 7.83 -2.62 -14.95
C ILE A 66 8.90 -3.63 -15.37
N ASN A 67 10.03 -3.65 -14.66
CA ASN A 67 10.93 -4.81 -14.71
C ASN A 67 10.34 -5.90 -13.80
N PHE A 68 9.40 -6.68 -14.33
CA PHE A 68 8.63 -7.66 -13.56
C PHE A 68 9.51 -8.61 -12.74
N THR A 69 10.63 -9.06 -13.29
CA THR A 69 11.56 -9.97 -12.60
C THR A 69 12.18 -9.31 -11.37
N GLU A 70 12.55 -8.04 -11.49
CA GLU A 70 13.11 -7.27 -10.39
C GLU A 70 12.05 -6.96 -9.33
N ALA A 71 10.86 -6.50 -9.74
CA ALA A 71 9.74 -6.27 -8.84
C ALA A 71 9.35 -7.54 -8.08
N ALA A 72 9.26 -8.69 -8.76
CA ALA A 72 9.00 -9.99 -8.18
C ALA A 72 10.09 -10.41 -7.17
N GLY A 73 11.36 -10.31 -7.54
CA GLY A 73 12.48 -10.64 -6.65
C GLY A 73 12.50 -9.78 -5.39
N ASN A 74 12.07 -8.53 -5.50
CA ASN A 74 12.03 -7.60 -4.38
C ASN A 74 10.84 -7.83 -3.44
N ILE A 75 9.63 -8.10 -3.96
CA ILE A 75 8.49 -8.50 -3.14
C ILE A 75 8.81 -9.80 -2.41
N TYR A 76 9.40 -10.77 -3.10
CA TYR A 76 9.88 -12.01 -2.49
C TYR A 76 10.86 -11.73 -1.36
N LYS A 77 11.89 -10.90 -1.60
CA LYS A 77 12.90 -10.58 -0.58
C LYS A 77 12.26 -9.94 0.65
N LEU A 78 11.33 -9.00 0.46
CA LEU A 78 10.60 -8.37 1.55
C LEU A 78 9.80 -9.42 2.32
N THR A 79 8.85 -10.09 1.67
CA THR A 79 7.94 -11.07 2.31
C THR A 79 8.67 -12.25 2.95
N TYR A 80 9.80 -12.69 2.39
CA TYR A 80 10.66 -13.74 2.97
C TYR A 80 11.42 -13.30 4.22
N GLN A 81 11.81 -12.02 4.28
CA GLN A 81 12.53 -11.44 5.44
C GLN A 81 11.60 -11.15 6.61
N LEU A 82 10.31 -10.91 6.34
CA LEU A 82 9.31 -10.72 7.38
C LEU A 82 9.01 -12.06 8.07
N ASP A 83 8.81 -12.00 9.37
CA ASP A 83 8.28 -13.09 10.20
C ASP A 83 6.76 -13.28 10.04
N GLY A 84 6.19 -12.61 9.04
CA GLY A 84 4.83 -12.74 8.56
C GLY A 84 4.20 -11.39 8.22
N VAL A 85 3.14 -11.40 7.41
CA VAL A 85 2.41 -10.23 6.93
C VAL A 85 1.01 -10.24 7.53
N ASN A 86 0.59 -9.11 8.10
CA ASN A 86 -0.72 -8.98 8.74
C ASN A 86 -1.74 -8.27 7.85
N LEU A 87 -1.29 -7.36 6.97
CA LEU A 87 -2.16 -6.56 6.12
C LEU A 87 -1.37 -6.02 4.94
N LEU A 88 -2.02 -5.94 3.79
CA LEU A 88 -1.56 -5.19 2.63
C LEU A 88 -2.37 -3.90 2.52
N VAL A 89 -1.69 -2.75 2.54
CA VAL A 89 -2.32 -1.45 2.29
C VAL A 89 -1.97 -1.04 0.88
N TYR A 90 -2.97 -1.02 0.01
CA TYR A 90 -2.81 -0.63 -1.36
C TYR A 90 -3.04 0.86 -1.52
N CYS A 91 -1.97 1.61 -1.75
CA CYS A 91 -2.03 3.07 -1.90
C CYS A 91 -2.05 3.46 -3.38
N VAL A 92 -3.13 4.13 -3.78
CA VAL A 92 -3.32 4.60 -5.14
C VAL A 92 -3.64 6.08 -5.13
N ARG A 93 -3.25 6.77 -6.19
CA ARG A 93 -3.74 8.11 -6.48
C ARG A 93 -4.86 7.99 -7.50
N SER A 94 -5.99 8.67 -7.28
CA SER A 94 -7.29 8.66 -8.00
C SER A 94 -7.46 8.09 -9.43
N ARG A 95 -6.42 7.95 -10.25
CA ARG A 95 -6.45 7.37 -11.60
C ARG A 95 -6.09 5.88 -11.60
N ILE A 96 -6.95 5.09 -12.23
CA ILE A 96 -6.71 3.68 -12.54
C ILE A 96 -5.75 3.56 -13.73
N THR A 97 -4.68 2.78 -13.56
CA THR A 97 -3.67 2.50 -14.59
C THR A 97 -3.47 0.98 -14.75
N ASN A 98 -2.96 0.52 -15.90
CA ASN A 98 -2.62 -0.90 -16.06
C ASN A 98 -1.58 -1.37 -15.03
N ASN A 99 -0.68 -0.48 -14.68
CA ASN A 99 0.36 -0.71 -13.70
C ASN A 99 -0.21 -0.86 -12.28
N MET A 100 -1.28 -0.14 -11.95
CA MET A 100 -2.06 -0.34 -10.73
C MET A 100 -2.52 -1.82 -10.65
N VAL A 101 -3.23 -2.30 -11.68
CA VAL A 101 -3.74 -3.67 -11.75
C VAL A 101 -2.61 -4.72 -11.63
N GLN A 102 -1.47 -4.49 -12.29
CA GLN A 102 -0.31 -5.39 -12.21
C GLN A 102 0.28 -5.45 -10.80
N ASN A 103 0.43 -4.31 -10.13
CA ASN A 103 0.93 -4.25 -8.76
C ASN A 103 0.00 -4.97 -7.77
N TYR A 104 -1.30 -4.78 -7.93
CA TYR A 104 -2.31 -5.50 -7.16
C TYR A 104 -2.16 -7.02 -7.34
N ASN A 105 -2.13 -7.50 -8.59
CA ASN A 105 -2.01 -8.93 -8.89
C ASN A 105 -0.72 -9.56 -8.34
N MET A 106 0.40 -8.84 -8.41
CA MET A 106 1.67 -9.32 -7.85
C MET A 106 1.56 -9.50 -6.33
N PHE A 107 1.15 -8.48 -5.59
CA PHE A 107 1.07 -8.56 -4.13
C PHE A 107 0.06 -9.59 -3.64
N ARG A 108 -1.10 -9.68 -4.31
CA ARG A 108 -2.11 -10.70 -4.05
C ARG A 108 -1.52 -12.11 -4.23
N ALA A 109 -0.84 -12.36 -5.36
CA ALA A 109 -0.22 -13.65 -5.63
C ALA A 109 0.94 -13.98 -4.66
N PHE A 110 1.79 -13.01 -4.32
CA PHE A 110 2.91 -13.21 -3.39
C PHE A 110 2.47 -13.51 -1.96
N CYS A 111 1.24 -13.18 -1.61
CA CYS A 111 0.64 -13.46 -0.30
C CYS A 111 -0.40 -14.59 -0.36
N ASP A 112 -0.37 -15.41 -1.42
CA ASP A 112 -1.28 -16.54 -1.67
C ASP A 112 -2.78 -16.21 -1.56
N ASP A 113 -3.17 -14.94 -1.77
CA ASP A 113 -4.54 -14.43 -1.54
C ASP A 113 -5.05 -14.54 -0.09
N GLU A 114 -4.18 -14.87 0.86
CA GLU A 114 -4.53 -15.09 2.27
C GLU A 114 -4.42 -13.82 3.12
N VAL A 115 -3.71 -12.80 2.63
CA VAL A 115 -3.53 -11.53 3.34
C VAL A 115 -4.58 -10.51 2.86
N PRO A 116 -5.38 -9.92 3.78
CA PRO A 116 -6.36 -8.92 3.41
C PRO A 116 -5.69 -7.69 2.77
N ILE A 117 -6.35 -7.15 1.75
CA ILE A 117 -5.93 -5.94 1.05
C ILE A 117 -6.95 -4.84 1.31
N VAL A 118 -6.51 -3.71 1.86
CA VAL A 118 -7.33 -2.48 1.98
C VAL A 118 -6.84 -1.42 1.00
N LEU A 119 -7.73 -0.60 0.47
CA LEU A 119 -7.41 0.42 -0.52
C LEU A 119 -7.37 1.82 0.10
N VAL A 120 -6.28 2.56 -0.06
CA VAL A 120 -6.23 3.97 0.30
C VAL A 120 -6.09 4.81 -0.96
N ILE A 121 -7.11 5.62 -1.23
CA ILE A 121 -7.13 6.58 -2.34
C ILE A 121 -6.66 7.93 -1.80
N THR A 122 -5.49 8.37 -2.28
CA THR A 122 -4.89 9.64 -1.89
C THR A 122 -5.25 10.77 -2.88
N ALA A 123 -4.81 12.00 -2.55
CA ALA A 123 -5.04 13.22 -3.32
C ALA A 123 -6.52 13.67 -3.37
N MET A 124 -7.25 13.46 -2.28
CA MET A 124 -8.67 13.80 -2.15
C MET A 124 -8.93 15.21 -1.61
N GLU A 125 -7.92 16.09 -1.55
CA GLU A 125 -8.05 17.44 -0.99
C GLU A 125 -9.17 18.25 -1.66
N ASN A 126 -9.27 18.18 -2.98
CA ASN A 126 -10.31 18.89 -3.74
C ASN A 126 -11.59 18.06 -3.92
N CYS A 127 -11.68 16.91 -3.26
CA CYS A 127 -12.88 16.08 -3.27
C CYS A 127 -13.78 16.51 -2.09
N PRO A 128 -15.00 17.01 -2.34
CA PRO A 128 -15.89 17.43 -1.26
C PRO A 128 -16.30 16.28 -0.33
N ASP A 129 -16.43 15.08 -0.90
CA ASP A 129 -17.00 13.90 -0.26
C ASP A 129 -16.35 12.62 -0.83
N GLY A 130 -15.62 11.90 0.03
CA GLY A 130 -14.91 10.68 -0.32
C GLY A 130 -15.85 9.51 -0.62
N ASP A 131 -16.97 9.40 0.09
CA ASP A 131 -17.95 8.33 -0.10
C ASP A 131 -18.63 8.45 -1.46
N VAL A 132 -18.97 9.69 -1.84
CA VAL A 132 -19.55 9.98 -3.18
C VAL A 132 -18.54 9.65 -4.28
N TRP A 133 -17.26 9.98 -4.08
CA TRP A 133 -16.23 9.62 -5.04
C TRP A 133 -16.10 8.10 -5.16
N TRP A 134 -16.04 7.39 -4.04
CA TRP A 134 -15.94 5.94 -4.02
C TRP A 134 -17.11 5.28 -4.75
N ALA A 135 -18.35 5.64 -4.39
CA ALA A 135 -19.56 5.12 -5.02
C ALA A 135 -19.58 5.35 -6.54
N SER A 136 -18.99 6.46 -7.00
CA SER A 136 -18.91 6.79 -8.41
C SER A 136 -17.81 6.04 -9.16
N ASN A 137 -16.76 5.56 -8.48
CA ASN A 137 -15.55 5.02 -9.12
C ASN A 137 -15.28 3.54 -8.84
N ILE A 138 -15.89 2.93 -7.83
CA ILE A 138 -15.66 1.53 -7.43
C ILE A 138 -15.78 0.54 -8.60
N HIS A 139 -16.79 0.73 -9.44
CA HIS A 139 -17.06 -0.14 -10.59
C HIS A 139 -15.89 -0.23 -11.59
N HIS A 140 -15.02 0.79 -11.64
CA HIS A 140 -13.82 0.74 -12.46
C HIS A 140 -12.74 -0.16 -11.86
N PHE A 141 -12.61 -0.22 -10.53
CA PHE A 141 -11.69 -1.13 -9.86
C PHE A 141 -12.17 -2.59 -9.97
N GLU A 142 -13.46 -2.81 -9.75
CA GLU A 142 -14.08 -4.14 -9.86
C GLU A 142 -13.94 -4.72 -11.28
N LYS A 143 -14.11 -3.88 -12.31
CA LYS A 143 -13.94 -4.28 -13.72
C LYS A 143 -12.53 -4.80 -14.02
N GLU A 144 -11.52 -4.28 -13.32
CA GLU A 144 -10.13 -4.72 -13.45
C GLU A 144 -9.76 -5.88 -12.51
N GLY A 145 -10.74 -6.43 -11.76
CA GLY A 145 -10.54 -7.55 -10.84
C GLY A 145 -9.87 -7.17 -9.51
N ILE A 146 -9.90 -5.90 -9.13
CA ILE A 146 -9.37 -5.44 -7.84
C ILE A 146 -10.44 -5.65 -6.77
N GLU A 147 -10.13 -6.52 -5.83
CA GLU A 147 -10.98 -6.91 -4.71
C GLU A 147 -10.28 -6.49 -3.41
N VAL A 148 -10.95 -5.66 -2.61
CA VAL A 148 -10.40 -5.14 -1.36
C VAL A 148 -11.42 -5.29 -0.25
N VAL A 149 -10.95 -5.55 0.98
CA VAL A 149 -11.83 -5.79 2.13
C VAL A 149 -12.38 -4.50 2.73
N ASP A 150 -11.74 -3.35 2.43
CA ASP A 150 -12.18 -2.02 2.82
C ASP A 150 -11.44 -0.95 2.01
N HIS A 151 -11.87 0.31 2.16
CA HIS A 151 -11.24 1.45 1.50
C HIS A 151 -11.28 2.72 2.37
N ALA A 152 -10.40 3.68 2.07
CA ALA A 152 -10.41 5.02 2.63
C ALA A 152 -10.07 6.06 1.56
N CYS A 153 -10.81 7.18 1.54
CA CYS A 153 -10.61 8.28 0.59
C CYS A 153 -10.07 9.51 1.32
N VAL A 154 -8.76 9.76 1.20
CA VAL A 154 -8.05 10.71 2.07
C VAL A 154 -7.18 11.71 1.32
N SER A 155 -6.86 12.83 1.98
CA SER A 155 -5.73 13.67 1.58
C SER A 155 -4.65 13.64 2.64
N THR A 156 -3.41 13.39 2.21
CA THR A 156 -2.22 13.40 3.08
C THR A 156 -1.65 14.80 3.29
N LEU A 157 -2.28 15.85 2.74
CA LEU A 157 -1.82 17.23 2.87
C LEU A 157 -2.25 17.84 4.22
N LYS A 158 -1.28 18.21 5.04
CA LYS A 158 -1.53 18.97 6.28
C LYS A 158 -2.02 20.39 5.96
N GLY A 159 -2.94 20.90 6.78
CA GLY A 159 -3.46 22.27 6.67
C GLY A 159 -4.54 22.48 5.60
N TYR A 160 -4.93 21.44 4.86
CA TYR A 160 -6.06 21.50 3.94
C TYR A 160 -7.35 21.05 4.66
N GLY A 161 -8.33 21.96 4.81
CA GLY A 161 -9.59 21.69 5.49
C GLY A 161 -9.41 21.45 6.99
N GLU A 162 -9.64 22.49 7.81
CA GLU A 162 -9.50 22.42 9.27
C GLU A 162 -10.27 21.22 9.86
N GLY A 163 -9.57 20.38 10.63
CA GLY A 163 -10.14 19.16 11.24
C GLY A 163 -10.27 17.94 10.32
N LYS A 164 -10.20 18.09 8.98
CA LYS A 164 -10.33 16.95 8.04
C LYS A 164 -9.14 15.99 8.11
N TYR A 165 -7.93 16.52 8.30
CA TYR A 165 -6.72 15.71 8.35
C TYR A 165 -6.75 14.66 9.48
N GLU A 166 -7.15 15.06 10.69
CA GLU A 166 -7.25 14.12 11.82
C GLU A 166 -8.39 13.11 11.63
N ALA A 167 -9.49 13.51 10.98
CA ALA A 167 -10.57 12.59 10.64
C ALA A 167 -10.10 11.52 9.63
N TRP A 168 -9.40 11.92 8.55
CA TRP A 168 -8.81 10.99 7.59
C TRP A 168 -7.76 10.08 8.22
N ARG A 169 -6.93 10.63 9.11
CA ARG A 169 -5.96 9.84 9.86
C ARG A 169 -6.66 8.76 10.69
N ALA A 170 -7.68 9.13 11.45
CA ALA A 170 -8.45 8.20 12.27
C ALA A 170 -9.13 7.12 11.40
N GLU A 171 -9.73 7.51 10.27
CA GLU A 171 -10.34 6.59 9.31
C GLU A 171 -9.36 5.51 8.81
N VAL A 172 -8.13 5.90 8.44
CA VAL A 172 -7.10 4.95 7.98
C VAL A 172 -6.62 4.06 9.13
N GLN A 173 -6.41 4.62 10.34
CA GLN A 173 -5.99 3.86 11.51
C GLN A 173 -7.06 2.83 11.92
N ASP A 174 -8.33 3.22 11.94
CA ASP A 174 -9.46 2.35 12.26
C ASP A 174 -9.62 1.24 11.23
N MET A 175 -9.50 1.57 9.93
CA MET A 175 -9.51 0.58 8.85
C MET A 175 -8.38 -0.45 9.01
N ILE A 176 -7.16 0.00 9.30
CA ILE A 176 -6.02 -0.90 9.56
C ILE A 176 -6.31 -1.79 10.77
N ALA A 177 -6.73 -1.20 11.89
CA ALA A 177 -7.01 -1.91 13.15
C ALA A 177 -8.13 -2.96 13.01
N LYS A 178 -9.13 -2.67 12.16
CA LYS A 178 -10.26 -3.55 11.87
C LYS A 178 -9.86 -4.78 11.05
N HIS A 179 -8.87 -4.65 10.15
CA HIS A 179 -8.64 -5.65 9.10
C HIS A 179 -7.29 -6.38 9.16
N TYR A 180 -6.34 -5.96 10.00
CA TYR A 180 -5.09 -6.71 10.11
C TYR A 180 -5.33 -8.12 10.68
N LEU A 181 -4.59 -9.10 10.17
CA LEU A 181 -4.60 -10.46 10.69
C LEU A 181 -3.94 -10.50 12.07
N ARG A 182 -4.65 -11.00 13.09
CA ARG A 182 -4.08 -11.21 14.44
C ARG A 182 -2.95 -12.25 14.43
N THR A 183 -3.07 -13.26 13.57
CA THR A 183 -2.02 -14.23 13.28
C THR A 183 -1.49 -13.92 11.89
N PRO A 184 -0.22 -13.47 11.75
CA PRO A 184 0.30 -13.08 10.46
C PRO A 184 0.36 -14.27 9.50
N TRP A 185 0.12 -14.02 8.23
CA TRP A 185 0.43 -14.97 7.17
C TRP A 185 1.94 -15.07 7.01
N VAL A 186 2.48 -16.29 6.99
CA VAL A 186 3.93 -16.52 6.87
C VAL A 186 4.18 -17.21 5.54
N MET A 187 5.04 -16.60 4.71
CA MET A 187 5.42 -17.18 3.43
C MET A 187 6.05 -18.56 3.61
N ALA A 188 5.51 -19.55 2.89
CA ALA A 188 6.08 -20.88 2.84
C ALA A 188 7.41 -20.86 2.06
N LYS A 189 8.52 -21.13 2.75
CA LYS A 189 9.88 -21.00 2.19
C LYS A 189 10.20 -22.02 1.08
N GLU A 190 9.41 -23.07 0.94
CA GLU A 190 9.64 -24.17 -0.01
C GLU A 190 8.79 -24.09 -1.30
N SER A 191 7.71 -23.30 -1.29
CA SER A 191 6.65 -23.38 -2.33
C SER A 191 6.95 -22.61 -3.62
N TRP A 192 7.87 -21.64 -3.59
CA TRP A 192 8.06 -20.71 -4.71
C TRP A 192 8.97 -21.24 -5.84
N PHE A 193 9.90 -22.15 -5.52
CA PHE A 193 10.84 -22.69 -6.51
C PHE A 193 10.12 -23.50 -7.60
N VAL A 194 8.90 -23.96 -7.32
CA VAL A 194 8.07 -24.70 -8.28
C VAL A 194 7.44 -23.76 -9.31
N TRP A 195 7.01 -22.57 -8.91
CA TRP A 195 6.35 -21.59 -9.80
C TRP A 195 7.31 -20.78 -10.68
N ALA A 196 8.56 -20.57 -10.25
CA ALA A 196 9.53 -19.78 -11.03
C ALA A 196 10.20 -20.58 -12.17
N VAL A 197 9.96 -21.89 -12.24
CA VAL A 197 10.65 -22.84 -13.15
C VAL A 197 9.65 -23.69 -13.96
N THR A 198 8.34 -23.42 -13.86
CA THR A 198 7.30 -24.00 -14.72
C THR A 198 6.54 -22.92 -15.47
#